data_AF-A0A1C5MH83-F1
#
_entry.id   AF-A0A1C5MH83-F1
#
_cell.length_a   1.000
_cell.length_b   1.000
_cell.length_c   1.000
_cell.angle_alpha   90.00
_cell.angle_beta   90.00
_cell.angle_gamma   90.00
#
_symmetry.space_group_name_H-M   'P 1'
#
loop_
_entity.id
_entity.type
_entity.pdbx_description
1 polymer ?
#
loop_
_entity_poly.entity_id
_entity_poly.type
_entity_poly.pdbx_seq_one_letter_code
_entity_poly.pdbx_strand_id
1 'polypeptide(L)'
;MASYYCGLKINTLAASTFAFATICLSRLLHGLSSRNEKPIYQIGLFSNKQSILAFLIGTFLLHLVLYIPLLQKVFLIEKVSLFQMIPIYIFSLLSFFLIQVKKCFL
;
A
#
# COMPACT_ATOMS: atom_id res chain seq x y z
N MET A 1 -3.03 -7.18 -8.50
CA MET A 1 -2.53 -7.73 -9.79
C MET A 1 -2.44 -6.66 -10.88
N ALA A 2 -3.34 -5.67 -10.96
CA ALA A 2 -3.21 -4.60 -11.96
C ALA A 2 -1.86 -3.85 -11.93
N SER A 3 -1.31 -3.56 -10.74
CA SER A 3 0.00 -2.91 -10.60
C SER A 3 1.19 -3.76 -11.11
N TYR A 4 1.07 -5.09 -11.10
CA TYR A 4 2.09 -5.99 -11.65
C TYR A 4 2.28 -5.78 -13.14
N TYR A 5 1.17 -5.66 -13.90
CA TYR A 5 1.21 -5.43 -15.34
C TYR A 5 1.84 -4.08 -15.70
N CYS A 6 1.72 -3.07 -14.84
CA CYS A 6 2.43 -1.80 -15.01
C CYS A 6 3.95 -1.98 -14.87
N GLY A 7 4.41 -2.75 -13.88
CA GLY A 7 5.83 -3.02 -13.68
C GLY A 7 6.42 -3.96 -14.73
N LEU A 8 5.61 -4.87 -15.28
CA LEU A 8 6.03 -5.82 -16.33
C LEU A 8 6.47 -5.13 -17.62
N LYS A 9 5.98 -3.91 -17.90
CA LYS A 9 6.44 -3.10 -19.02
C LYS A 9 7.91 -2.67 -18.91
N ILE A 10 8.48 -2.73 -17.70
CA ILE A 10 9.88 -2.42 -17.44
C ILE A 10 10.66 -3.73 -17.42
N ASN A 11 10.43 -4.58 -16.42
CA ASN A 11 11.11 -5.86 -16.19
C ASN A 11 10.26 -6.77 -15.28
N THR A 12 10.60 -8.06 -15.22
CA THR A 12 9.92 -9.03 -14.33
C THR A 12 10.13 -8.72 -12.84
N LEU A 13 11.32 -8.24 -12.46
CA LEU A 13 11.66 -7.84 -11.09
C LEU A 13 10.93 -6.54 -10.67
N ALA A 14 10.83 -5.56 -11.58
CA ALA A 14 10.00 -4.39 -11.37
C ALA A 14 8.52 -4.77 -11.19
N ALA A 15 8.01 -5.74 -11.96
CA ALA A 15 6.64 -6.23 -11.84
C ALA A 15 6.34 -6.80 -10.43
N SER A 16 7.21 -7.68 -9.92
CA SER A 16 7.06 -8.24 -8.57
C SER A 16 7.18 -7.16 -7.48
N THR A 17 8.11 -6.21 -7.66
CA THR A 17 8.29 -5.06 -6.77
C THR A 17 7.03 -4.20 -6.67
N PHE A 18 6.42 -3.87 -7.82
CA PHE A 18 5.21 -3.06 -7.86
C PHE A 18 4.06 -3.80 -7.20
N ALA A 19 3.93 -5.11 -7.46
CA ALA A 19 2.92 -5.94 -6.82
C ALA A 19 3.11 -6.01 -5.29
N PHE A 20 4.32 -6.26 -4.82
CA PHE A 20 4.67 -6.30 -3.40
C PHE A 20 4.32 -4.99 -2.71
N ALA A 21 4.82 -3.86 -3.22
CA ALA A 21 4.58 -2.56 -2.63
C ALA A 21 3.09 -2.19 -2.63
N THR A 22 2.35 -2.47 -3.71
CA THR A 22 0.90 -2.21 -3.76
C THR A 22 0.17 -3.06 -2.73
N ILE A 23 0.49 -4.35 -2.61
CA ILE A 23 -0.16 -5.25 -1.64
C ILE A 23 0.15 -4.80 -0.21
N CYS A 24 1.41 -4.48 0.12
CA CYS A 24 1.78 -3.98 1.44
C CYS A 24 1.02 -2.71 1.80
N LEU A 25 0.98 -1.74 0.89
CA LEU A 25 0.28 -0.48 1.13
C LEU A 25 -1.24 -0.68 1.23
N SER A 26 -1.84 -1.51 0.36
CA SER A 26 -3.25 -1.89 0.45
C SER A 26 -3.59 -2.58 1.78
N ARG A 27 -2.69 -3.40 2.32
CA ARG A 27 -2.88 -4.07 3.63
C ARG A 27 -2.81 -3.09 4.79
N LEU A 28 -1.90 -2.11 4.74
CA LEU A 28 -1.83 -1.04 5.73
C LEU A 28 -3.11 -0.19 5.72
N LEU A 29 -3.58 0.20 4.54
CA LEU A 29 -4.83 0.93 4.36
C LEU A 29 -6.04 0.11 4.80
N HIS A 30 -6.09 -1.19 4.47
CA HIS A 30 -7.13 -2.08 4.94
C HIS A 30 -7.11 -2.24 6.47
N GLY A 31 -5.93 -2.31 7.09
CA GLY A 31 -5.79 -2.35 8.55
C GLY A 31 -6.34 -1.11 9.25
N LEU A 32 -6.19 0.08 8.63
CA LEU A 32 -6.88 1.29 9.08
C LEU A 32 -8.39 1.17 8.96
N SER A 33 -8.89 0.67 7.82
CA SER A 33 -10.32 0.47 7.59
C SER A 33 -10.95 -0.61 8.46
N SER A 34 -10.25 -1.69 8.79
CA SER A 34 -10.79 -2.85 9.52
C SER A 34 -11.01 -2.59 11.00
N ARG A 35 -10.62 -1.42 11.51
CA ARG A 35 -10.77 -1.05 12.93
C ARG A 35 -12.22 -1.08 13.42
N ASN A 36 -13.17 -0.73 12.56
CA ASN A 36 -14.59 -0.63 12.92
C ASN A 36 -15.48 -1.13 11.77
N GLU A 37 -16.68 -1.61 12.11
CA GLU A 37 -17.72 -2.02 11.15
C GLU A 37 -18.17 -0.83 10.27
N LYS A 38 -18.27 0.37 10.87
CA LYS A 38 -18.72 1.59 10.20
C LYS A 38 -17.64 2.20 9.26
N PRO A 39 -18.06 2.90 8.18
CA PRO A 39 -17.12 3.53 7.25
C PRO A 39 -16.31 4.65 7.94
N ILE A 40 -15.03 4.81 7.56
CA ILE A 40 -14.13 5.73 8.25
C ILE A 40 -14.59 7.20 8.17
N TYR A 41 -15.36 7.57 7.14
CA TYR A 41 -15.95 8.91 7.02
C TYR A 41 -16.82 9.29 8.22
N GLN A 42 -17.53 8.34 8.85
CA GLN A 42 -18.38 8.61 10.01
C GLN A 42 -17.62 8.62 11.34
N ILE A 43 -16.47 7.96 11.42
CA ILE A 43 -15.71 7.77 12.68
C ILE A 43 -14.58 8.81 12.80
N GLY A 44 -14.11 9.32 11.66
CA GLY A 44 -12.94 10.18 11.57
C GLY A 44 -11.62 9.39 11.54
N LEU A 45 -10.78 9.68 10.55
CA LEU A 45 -9.46 9.06 10.37
C LEU A 45 -8.56 9.20 11.61
N PHE A 46 -8.71 10.28 12.38
CA PHE A 46 -7.90 10.63 13.55
C PHE A 46 -8.44 10.15 14.90
N SER A 47 -9.54 9.38 14.92
CA SER A 47 -10.15 8.90 16.17
C SER A 47 -9.21 7.99 16.99
N ASN A 48 -8.24 7.29 16.35
CA ASN A 48 -7.26 6.47 17.08
C ASN A 48 -5.84 6.71 16.57
N LYS A 49 -5.06 7.32 17.45
CA LYS A 49 -3.64 7.62 17.25
C LYS A 49 -2.79 6.36 17.08
N GLN A 50 -3.14 5.24 17.70
CA GLN A 50 -2.40 3.98 17.59
C GLN A 50 -2.51 3.37 16.18
N SER A 51 -3.71 3.40 15.59
CA SER A 51 -3.91 2.88 14.22
C SER A 51 -3.16 3.74 13.20
N ILE A 52 -3.17 5.06 13.37
CA ILE A 52 -2.36 5.97 12.53
C ILE A 52 -0.88 5.68 12.73
N LEU A 53 -0.42 5.51 13.97
CA LEU A 53 0.97 5.21 14.26
C LEU A 53 1.40 3.89 13.59
N ALA A 54 0.59 2.84 13.68
CA ALA A 54 0.87 1.56 13.00
C ALA A 54 0.93 1.72 11.47
N PHE A 55 0.04 2.53 10.89
CA PHE A 55 0.09 2.85 9.46
C PHE A 55 1.37 3.62 9.08
N LEU A 56 1.75 4.64 9.86
CA LEU A 56 2.95 5.44 9.61
C LEU A 56 4.22 4.60 9.72
N ILE A 57 4.33 3.81 10.80
CA ILE A 57 5.46 2.88 11.00
C ILE A 57 5.53 1.87 9.85
N GLY A 58 4.40 1.25 9.48
CA GLY A 58 4.36 0.29 8.37
C GLY A 58 4.74 0.90 7.02
N THR A 59 4.25 2.12 6.74
CA THR A 59 4.58 2.84 5.50
C THR A 59 6.06 3.22 5.47
N PHE A 60 6.61 3.63 6.62
CA PHE A 60 8.03 3.93 6.77
C PHE A 60 8.90 2.68 6.55
N LEU A 61 8.55 1.54 7.15
CA LEU A 61 9.23 0.26 6.91
C LEU A 61 9.18 -0.15 5.45
N LEU A 62 8.03 0.03 4.78
CA LEU A 62 7.91 -0.24 3.34
C LEU A 62 8.88 0.64 2.52
N HIS A 63 9.01 1.92 2.86
CA HIS A 63 9.97 2.80 2.18
C HIS A 63 11.42 2.40 2.48
N LEU A 64 11.74 1.98 3.71
CA LEU A 64 13.07 1.46 4.03
C LEU A 64 13.42 0.23 3.18
N VAL A 65 12.48 -0.70 3.01
CA VAL A 65 12.64 -1.88 2.14
C VAL A 65 12.89 -1.46 0.68
N LEU A 66 12.21 -0.41 0.20
CA LEU A 66 12.34 0.09 -1.18
C LEU A 66 13.59 0.93 -1.43
N TYR A 67 14.22 1.52 -0.40
CA TYR A 67 15.39 2.40 -0.57
C TYR A 67 16.71 1.81 -0.10
N ILE A 68 16.70 0.88 0.87
CA ILE A 68 17.93 0.28 1.39
C ILE A 68 18.38 -0.86 0.48
N PRO A 69 19.58 -0.78 -0.14
CA PRO A 69 20.05 -1.79 -1.10
C PRO A 69 20.26 -3.17 -0.47
N LEU A 70 20.57 -3.23 0.83
CA LEU A 70 20.67 -4.48 1.58
C LEU A 70 19.32 -5.20 1.63
N LEU A 71 18.24 -4.48 1.95
CA LEU A 71 16.89 -5.06 2.02
C LEU A 71 16.38 -5.41 0.63
N GLN A 72 16.66 -4.58 -0.39
CA GLN A 72 16.31 -4.90 -1.77
C GLN A 72 16.89 -6.24 -2.23
N LYS A 73 18.14 -6.57 -1.85
CA LYS A 73 18.74 -7.89 -2.15
C LYS A 73 18.03 -9.03 -1.43
N VAL A 74 17.71 -8.85 -0.15
CA VAL A 74 17.01 -9.88 0.67
C VAL A 74 15.61 -10.15 0.14
N PHE A 75 14.88 -9.11 -0.26
CA PHE A 75 13.51 -9.23 -0.75
C PHE A 75 13.40 -9.36 -2.28
N LEU A 76 14.53 -9.41 -3.01
CA LEU A 76 14.60 -9.52 -4.47
C LEU A 76 13.80 -8.42 -5.20
N ILE A 77 14.01 -7.18 -4.76
CA ILE A 77 13.28 -5.98 -5.21
C ILE A 77 14.16 -5.15 -6.14
N GLU A 78 13.57 -4.62 -7.22
CA GLU A 78 14.22 -3.69 -8.14
C GLU A 78 14.09 -2.23 -7.66
N LYS A 79 15.09 -1.40 -7.96
CA LYS A 79 15.05 0.02 -7.56
C LYS A 79 13.95 0.75 -8.35
N VAL A 80 12.99 1.31 -7.64
CA VAL A 80 11.84 2.02 -8.22
C VAL A 80 12.12 3.52 -8.23
N SER A 81 11.83 4.20 -9.35
CA SER A 81 11.88 5.66 -9.41
C SER A 81 10.64 6.31 -8.76
N LEU A 82 10.74 7.58 -8.36
CA LEU A 82 9.59 8.30 -7.78
C LEU A 82 8.36 8.30 -8.71
N PHE A 83 8.57 8.43 -10.03
CA PHE A 83 7.47 8.38 -11.01
C PHE A 83 6.80 7.02 -11.09
N GLN A 84 7.57 5.95 -10.91
CA GLN A 84 7.07 4.58 -10.91
C GLN A 84 6.29 4.22 -9.64
N MET A 85 6.40 5.00 -8.57
CA MET A 85 5.58 4.82 -7.37
C MET A 85 4.13 5.26 -7.53
N ILE A 86 3.85 6.17 -8.48
CA ILE A 86 2.50 6.69 -8.74
C ILE A 86 1.46 5.58 -8.93
N PRO A 87 1.64 4.59 -9.83
CA PRO A 87 0.68 3.50 -10.00
C PRO A 87 0.50 2.68 -8.72
N ILE A 88 1.55 2.48 -7.92
CA ILE A 88 1.49 1.73 -6.66
C ILE A 88 0.51 2.41 -5.69
N TYR A 89 0.63 3.73 -5.53
CA TYR A 89 -0.27 4.53 -4.71
C TYR A 89 -1.69 4.50 -5.24
N ILE A 90 -1.89 4.73 -6.55
CA ILE A 90 -3.23 4.73 -7.17
C ILE A 90 -3.96 3.40 -6.93
N PHE A 91 -3.31 2.26 -7.21
CA PHE A 91 -3.96 0.96 -7.02
C PHE A 91 -4.20 0.61 -5.55
N SER A 92 -3.33 1.06 -4.65
CA SER A 92 -3.53 0.85 -3.21
C SER A 92 -4.71 1.66 -2.65
N LEU A 93 -4.83 2.93 -3.08
CA LEU A 93 -5.94 3.80 -2.73
C LEU A 93 -7.25 3.34 -3.35
N LEU A 94 -7.21 2.84 -4.59
CA LEU A 94 -8.37 2.21 -5.22
C LEU A 94 -8.88 1.03 -4.40
N SER A 95 -7.97 0.17 -3.91
CA SER A 95 -8.32 -0.95 -3.03
C SER A 95 -9.00 -0.45 -1.74
N PHE A 96 -8.45 0.61 -1.13
CA PHE A 96 -9.05 1.25 0.04
C PHE A 96 -10.44 1.81 -0.24
N PHE A 97 -10.62 2.51 -1.37
CA PHE A 97 -11.91 3.07 -1.77
C PHE A 97 -12.98 1.98 -1.92
N LEU A 98 -12.65 0.86 -2.57
CA LEU A 98 -13.57 -0.28 -2.71
C LEU A 98 -14.04 -0.83 -1.35
N ILE A 99 -13.14 -0.92 -0.37
CA ILE A 99 -13.49 -1.36 0.99
C ILE A 99 -14.45 -0.36 1.66
N GLN A 100 -14.22 0.94 1.48
CA GLN A 100 -15.07 1.98 2.07
C GLN A 100 -16.47 1.98 1.45
N VAL A 101 -16.55 1.82 0.13
CA VAL A 101 -17.83 1.68 -0.57
C VAL A 101 -18.58 0.47 -0.05
N LYS A 102 -17.91 -0.69 0.07
CA LYS A 102 -18.53 -1.90 0.64
C LYS A 102 -19.12 -1.64 2.02
N LYS A 103 -18.39 -0.95 2.91
CA LYS A 103 -18.86 -0.59 4.26
C LYS A 103 -19.94 0.49 4.31
N CYS A 104 -20.13 1.23 3.21
CA CYS A 104 -21.19 2.22 3.12
C CYS A 104 -22.53 1.60 2.71
N PHE A 105 -22.49 0.50 1.95
CA PHE A 105 -23.69 -0.18 1.45
C PHE A 105 -24.19 -1.31 2.36
N LEU A 106 -23.37 -1.78 3.30
CA LEU A 106 -23.66 -2.82 4.29
C LEU A 106 -23.97 -2.16 5.64
#